data_AF-A0A3D4NRS1-F1
#
_entry.id   AF-A0A3D4NRS1-F1
#
_cell.length_a   1.000
_cell.length_b   1.000
_cell.length_c   1.000
_cell.angle_alpha   90.00
_cell.angle_beta   90.00
_cell.angle_gamma   90.00
#
_symmetry.space_group_name_H-M   'P 1'
#
loop_
_entity.id
_entity.type
_entity.pdbx_description
1 polymer ?
#
loop_
_entity_poly.entity_id
_entity_poly.type
_entity_poly.pdbx_seq_one_letter_code
_entity_poly.pdbx_strand_id
1 'polypeptide(L)'
;MNSSVSALPLSTLSPANEALTMRLPSSLQLKQQLPLTNALTRQVAAHRQAVRAILNAEDSRLLVIVGPCSIHDPQSALEYASHLARLATEVSDEMLLVMRAYVEKPRTTVGWKGL
;
A
#
# COMPACT_ATOMS: atom_id res chain seq x y z
N MET A 1 -5.56 44.94 -57.34
CA MET A 1 -6.41 44.43 -56.26
C MET A 1 -5.61 43.31 -55.58
N ASN A 2 -4.84 43.65 -54.55
CA ASN A 2 -3.94 42.70 -53.90
C ASN A 2 -4.57 42.33 -52.56
N SER A 3 -5.24 41.19 -52.49
CA SER A 3 -5.75 40.64 -51.24
C SER A 3 -4.59 40.09 -50.42
N SER A 4 -4.09 40.91 -49.50
CA SER A 4 -3.18 40.48 -48.45
C SER A 4 -3.92 39.50 -47.53
N VAL A 5 -3.63 38.21 -47.67
CA VAL A 5 -4.07 37.19 -46.71
C VAL A 5 -3.23 37.39 -45.45
N SER A 6 -3.83 37.99 -44.43
CA SER A 6 -3.22 38.08 -43.11
C SER A 6 -3.17 36.67 -42.53
N ALA A 7 -1.97 36.07 -42.48
CA ALA A 7 -1.76 34.84 -41.73
C ALA A 7 -2.10 35.14 -40.27
N LEU A 8 -3.10 34.44 -39.72
CA LEU A 8 -3.38 34.47 -38.29
C LEU A 8 -2.11 34.04 -37.56
N PRO A 9 -1.72 34.71 -36.46
CA PRO A 9 -0.59 34.27 -35.67
C PRO A 9 -0.86 32.85 -35.21
N LEU A 10 0.12 31.97 -35.41
CA LEU A 10 0.08 30.61 -34.91
C LEU A 10 -0.06 30.73 -33.38
N SER A 11 -1.29 30.66 -32.87
CA SER A 11 -1.55 30.53 -31.45
C SER A 11 -0.74 29.32 -31.02
N THR A 12 0.22 29.52 -30.12
CA THR A 12 1.01 28.44 -29.52
C THR A 12 0.01 27.44 -28.95
N LEU A 13 -0.23 26.35 -29.68
CA LEU A 13 -1.06 25.26 -29.21
C LEU A 13 -0.35 24.71 -27.99
N SER A 14 -0.87 25.04 -26.81
CA SER A 14 -0.48 24.35 -25.58
C SER A 14 -0.81 22.87 -25.82
N PRO A 15 0.16 21.95 -25.79
CA PRO A 15 -0.12 20.56 -26.04
C PRO A 15 -1.07 20.08 -24.94
N ALA A 16 -2.27 19.63 -25.32
CA ALA A 16 -3.30 19.14 -24.40
C ALA A 16 -2.88 17.88 -23.59
N ASN A 17 -1.63 17.43 -23.76
CA ASN A 17 -1.05 16.20 -23.20
C ASN A 17 0.31 16.47 -22.53
N GLU A 18 0.53 17.62 -21.90
CA GLU A 18 1.72 17.80 -21.06
C GLU A 18 1.59 16.97 -19.78
N ALA A 19 2.48 15.99 -19.61
CA ALA A 19 2.54 15.18 -18.40
C ALA A 19 2.95 16.05 -17.21
N LEU A 20 2.02 16.29 -16.29
CA LEU A 20 2.31 16.95 -15.03
C LEU A 20 3.32 16.11 -14.24
N THR A 21 4.56 16.58 -14.19
CA THR A 21 5.62 15.93 -13.42
C THR A 21 5.67 16.54 -12.02
N MET A 22 5.24 15.77 -11.02
CA MET A 22 5.32 16.17 -9.61
C MET A 22 6.40 15.36 -8.90
N ARG A 23 7.23 16.03 -8.08
CA ARG A 23 8.20 15.35 -7.22
C ARG A 23 7.47 14.64 -6.09
N LEU A 24 7.65 13.33 -5.98
CA LEU A 24 7.17 12.55 -4.85
C LEU A 24 8.00 12.84 -3.58
N PRO A 25 7.40 12.71 -2.38
CA PRO A 25 8.17 12.77 -1.13
C PRO A 25 9.21 11.65 -1.09
N SER A 26 10.37 11.94 -0.53
CA SER A 26 11.38 10.91 -0.25
C SER A 26 10.91 9.95 0.84
N SER A 27 11.50 8.77 0.89
CA SER A 27 11.22 7.78 1.95
C SER A 27 11.51 8.32 3.36
N LEU A 28 12.50 9.20 3.52
CA LEU A 28 12.80 9.87 4.79
C LEU A 28 11.68 10.85 5.17
N GLN A 29 11.23 11.68 4.23
CA GLN A 29 10.14 12.63 4.48
C GLN A 29 8.85 11.92 4.88
N LEU A 30 8.51 10.81 4.20
CA LEU A 30 7.33 10.02 4.56
C LEU A 30 7.43 9.42 5.97
N LYS A 31 8.61 8.89 6.35
CA LYS A 31 8.85 8.37 7.70
C LYS A 31 8.80 9.45 8.79
N GLN A 32 9.19 10.68 8.47
CA GLN A 32 9.07 11.82 9.38
C GLN A 32 7.61 12.27 9.56
N GLN A 33 6.80 12.19 8.51
CA GLN A 33 5.36 12.51 8.56
C GLN A 33 4.55 11.44 9.29
N LEU A 34 4.97 10.17 9.21
CA LEU A 34 4.29 9.02 9.82
C LEU A 34 5.26 8.21 10.70
N PRO A 35 5.70 8.77 11.84
CA PRO A 35 6.67 8.10 12.71
C PRO A 35 6.04 6.91 13.44
N LEU A 36 6.79 5.82 13.57
CA LEU A 36 6.42 4.70 14.43
C LEU A 36 6.66 5.06 15.90
N THR A 37 5.74 4.65 16.76
CA THR A 37 5.98 4.70 18.21
C THR A 37 6.99 3.62 18.62
N ASN A 38 7.68 3.83 19.75
CA ASN A 38 8.58 2.82 20.30
C ASN A 38 7.88 1.47 20.57
N ALA A 39 6.60 1.52 20.95
CA ALA A 39 5.79 0.32 21.14
C ALA A 39 5.59 -0.45 19.82
N LEU A 40 5.17 0.23 18.75
CA LEU A 40 4.99 -0.39 17.44
C LEU A 40 6.31 -0.93 16.86
N THR A 41 7.42 -0.22 17.06
CA THR A 41 8.75 -0.69 16.63
C THR A 41 9.10 -2.02 17.29
N ARG A 42 8.90 -2.14 18.61
CA ARG A 42 9.14 -3.40 19.33
C ARG A 42 8.17 -4.50 18.91
N GLN A 43 6.90 -4.16 18.74
CA GLN A 43 5.88 -5.12 18.31
C GLN A 43 6.18 -5.71 16.93
N VAL A 44 6.53 -4.87 15.95
CA VAL A 44 6.94 -5.34 14.61
C VAL A 44 8.19 -6.21 14.67
N ALA A 45 9.17 -5.86 15.50
CA ALA A 45 10.37 -6.68 15.70
C ALA A 45 10.03 -8.06 16.29
N ALA A 46 9.19 -8.10 17.32
CA ALA A 46 8.73 -9.34 17.95
C ALA A 46 7.92 -10.22 16.96
N HIS A 47 6.99 -9.65 16.20
CA HIS A 47 6.24 -10.39 15.18
C HIS A 47 7.15 -10.99 14.11
N ARG A 48 8.15 -10.23 13.64
CA ARG A 48 9.14 -10.76 12.68
C ARG A 48 9.96 -11.91 13.28
N GLN A 49 10.27 -11.84 14.57
CA GLN A 49 10.97 -12.93 15.25
C GLN A 49 10.09 -14.17 15.37
N ALA A 50 8.81 -14.02 15.72
CA ALA A 50 7.86 -15.15 15.77
C ALA A 50 7.70 -15.82 14.40
N VAL A 51 7.59 -15.04 13.32
CA VAL A 51 7.58 -15.59 11.95
C VAL A 51 8.86 -16.38 11.65
N ARG A 52 10.03 -15.87 12.03
CA ARG A 52 11.31 -16.60 11.84
C ARG A 52 11.36 -17.90 12.62
N ALA A 53 10.90 -17.90 13.88
CA ALA A 53 10.86 -19.11 14.71
C ALA A 53 10.02 -20.20 14.05
N ILE A 54 8.84 -19.86 13.50
CA ILE A 54 8.00 -20.82 12.76
C ILE A 54 8.71 -21.33 11.51
N LEU A 55 9.32 -20.44 10.72
CA LEU A 55 10.04 -20.83 9.50
C LEU A 55 11.27 -21.71 9.79
N ASN A 56 11.89 -21.55 10.96
CA ASN A 56 12.99 -22.38 11.43
C ASN A 56 12.54 -23.64 12.18
N ALA A 57 11.24 -23.89 12.30
CA ALA A 57 10.65 -24.97 13.11
C ALA A 57 11.01 -24.92 14.61
N GLU A 58 11.37 -23.75 15.13
CA GLU A 58 11.57 -23.48 16.57
C GLU A 58 10.24 -23.21 17.28
N ASP A 59 9.20 -22.85 16.52
CA ASP A 59 7.82 -22.65 16.95
C ASP A 59 6.92 -23.51 16.06
N SER A 60 6.13 -24.40 16.65
CA SER A 60 5.32 -25.39 15.92
C SER A 60 3.97 -24.85 15.44
N ARG A 61 3.64 -23.60 15.73
CA ARG A 61 2.38 -22.99 15.29
C ARG A 61 2.31 -22.83 13.77
N LEU A 62 1.09 -22.86 13.24
CA LEU A 62 0.85 -22.60 11.83
C LEU A 62 0.91 -21.10 11.55
N LEU A 63 1.82 -20.67 10.66
CA LEU A 63 1.81 -19.32 10.11
C LEU A 63 0.68 -19.17 9.09
N VAL A 64 -0.26 -18.24 9.32
CA VAL A 64 -1.40 -17.99 8.44
C VAL A 64 -1.40 -16.55 7.97
N ILE A 65 -1.17 -16.33 6.68
CA ILE A 65 -1.25 -15.01 6.04
C ILE A 65 -2.65 -14.87 5.42
N VAL A 66 -3.51 -14.03 5.99
CA VAL A 66 -4.93 -13.95 5.61
C VAL A 66 -5.43 -12.51 5.57
N GLY A 67 -6.32 -12.19 4.62
CA GLY A 67 -6.85 -10.85 4.45
C GLY A 67 -7.51 -10.62 3.09
N PRO A 68 -8.04 -9.42 2.83
CA PRO A 68 -8.62 -9.06 1.53
C PRO A 68 -7.61 -9.22 0.39
N CYS A 69 -8.10 -9.42 -0.85
CA CYS A 69 -7.24 -9.61 -2.03
C CYS A 69 -6.36 -8.39 -2.33
N SER A 70 -6.94 -7.20 -2.18
CA SER A 70 -6.29 -5.90 -2.16
C SER A 70 -7.15 -4.96 -1.32
N ILE A 71 -6.52 -4.07 -0.56
CA ILE A 71 -7.18 -3.04 0.23
C ILE A 71 -7.53 -1.89 -0.70
N HIS A 72 -8.80 -1.52 -0.77
CA HIS A 72 -9.30 -0.36 -1.53
C HIS A 72 -10.06 0.64 -0.65
N ASP A 73 -10.43 0.24 0.58
CA ASP A 73 -11.10 1.08 1.56
C ASP A 73 -10.39 0.93 2.92
N PRO A 74 -9.78 2.01 3.47
CA PRO A 74 -9.12 1.97 4.76
C PRO A 74 -10.05 1.62 5.92
N GLN A 75 -11.33 2.01 5.87
CA GLN A 75 -12.27 1.76 6.97
C GLN A 75 -12.59 0.27 7.09
N SER A 76 -12.95 -0.37 5.98
CA SER A 76 -13.16 -1.83 5.92
C SER A 76 -11.89 -2.61 6.30
N ALA A 77 -10.70 -2.10 5.95
CA ALA A 77 -9.44 -2.72 6.33
C ALA A 77 -9.24 -2.71 7.86
N LEU A 78 -9.57 -1.60 8.54
CA LEU A 78 -9.47 -1.48 9.99
C LEU A 78 -10.53 -2.33 10.72
N GLU A 79 -11.74 -2.43 10.18
CA GLU A 79 -12.77 -3.32 10.70
C GLU A 79 -12.32 -4.80 10.63
N TYR A 80 -11.82 -5.21 9.45
CA TYR A 80 -11.26 -6.54 9.27
C TYR A 80 -10.09 -6.81 10.23
N ALA A 81 -9.17 -5.85 10.37
CA ALA A 81 -8.03 -5.96 11.27
C ALA A 81 -8.47 -6.15 12.74
N SER A 82 -9.54 -5.46 13.15
CA SER A 82 -10.09 -5.56 14.51
C SER A 82 -10.68 -6.94 14.77
N HIS A 83 -11.46 -7.48 13.82
CA HIS A 83 -11.97 -8.86 13.92
C HIS A 83 -10.86 -9.91 13.92
N LEU A 84 -9.85 -9.73 13.06
CA LEU A 84 -8.72 -10.64 12.98
C LEU A 84 -7.86 -10.60 14.26
N ALA A 85 -7.67 -9.43 14.88
CA ALA A 85 -6.93 -9.29 16.13
C ALA A 85 -7.61 -10.02 17.30
N ARG A 86 -8.94 -9.98 17.38
CA ARG A 86 -9.71 -10.77 18.36
C ARG A 86 -9.51 -12.26 18.13
N LEU A 87 -9.69 -12.72 16.89
CA LEU A 87 -9.49 -14.13 16.52
C LEU A 87 -8.06 -14.59 16.79
N ALA A 88 -7.05 -13.75 16.51
CA ALA A 88 -5.64 -14.06 16.74
C ALA A 88 -5.34 -14.38 18.21
N THR A 89 -6.07 -13.75 19.14
CA THR A 89 -5.99 -14.08 20.57
C THR A 89 -6.62 -15.44 20.87
N GLU A 90 -7.74 -15.77 20.24
CA GLU A 90 -8.48 -17.02 20.48
C GLU A 90 -7.73 -18.26 19.95
N VAL A 91 -6.90 -18.12 18.91
CA VAL A 91 -6.17 -19.23 18.27
C VAL A 91 -4.65 -19.19 18.48
N SER A 92 -4.16 -18.35 19.40
CA SER A 92 -2.73 -18.02 19.52
C SER A 92 -1.83 -19.21 19.88
N ASP A 93 -2.40 -20.25 20.48
CA ASP A 93 -1.70 -21.45 20.92
C ASP A 93 -1.33 -22.36 19.74
N GLU A 94 -2.10 -22.31 18.65
CA GLU A 94 -1.91 -23.18 17.48
C GLU A 94 -1.51 -22.39 16.22
N MET A 95 -1.85 -21.11 16.13
CA MET A 95 -1.68 -20.31 14.91
C MET A 95 -1.06 -18.93 15.18
N LEU A 96 -0.22 -18.49 14.25
CA LEU A 96 0.23 -17.10 14.14
C LEU A 96 -0.47 -16.45 12.95
N LEU A 97 -1.49 -15.64 13.22
CA LEU A 97 -2.22 -14.91 12.19
C LEU A 97 -1.47 -13.63 11.79
N VAL A 98 -1.30 -13.41 10.49
CA VAL A 98 -0.71 -12.20 9.90
C VAL A 98 -1.68 -11.62 8.88
N MET A 99 -2.14 -10.39 9.10
CA MET A 99 -3.02 -9.71 8.16
C MET A 99 -2.30 -9.45 6.81
N ARG A 100 -2.91 -9.87 5.71
CA ARG A 100 -2.49 -9.49 4.36
C ARG A 100 -2.92 -8.05 4.07
N ALA A 101 -1.95 -7.16 3.84
CA ALA A 101 -2.16 -5.75 3.53
C ALA A 101 -1.60 -5.35 2.16
N TYR A 102 -2.14 -5.93 1.09
CA TYR A 102 -1.75 -5.57 -0.29
C TYR A 102 -2.56 -4.40 -0.78
N VAL A 103 -1.91 -3.35 -1.31
CA VAL A 103 -2.60 -2.14 -1.82
C VAL A 103 -2.88 -2.19 -3.32
N GLU A 104 -2.24 -3.11 -4.05
CA GLU A 104 -2.37 -3.27 -5.49
C GLU A 104 -2.49 -4.75 -5.85
N LYS A 105 -3.11 -5.03 -7.00
CA LYS A 105 -3.07 -6.35 -7.65
C LYS A 105 -2.43 -6.21 -9.03
N PRO A 106 -1.33 -6.92 -9.34
CA PRO A 106 -0.69 -6.82 -10.65
C PRO A 106 -1.64 -7.25 -11.77
N ARG A 107 -1.71 -6.46 -12.86
CA ARG A 107 -2.55 -6.72 -14.05
C ARG A 107 -1.76 -6.49 -15.33
N THR A 108 -2.07 -7.25 -16.37
CA THR A 108 -1.57 -7.06 -17.75
C THR A 108 -2.49 -6.22 -18.62
N THR A 109 -3.71 -5.95 -18.14
CA THR A 109 -4.74 -5.15 -18.83
C THR A 109 -5.11 -3.91 -18.01
N VAL A 110 -5.86 -2.99 -18.62
CA VAL A 110 -6.37 -1.79 -17.94
C VAL A 110 -7.27 -2.20 -16.76
N GLY A 111 -7.07 -1.53 -15.63
CA GLY A 111 -7.83 -1.74 -14.41
C GLY A 111 -7.41 -0.75 -13.32
N TRP A 112 -8.04 -0.87 -12.16
CA TRP A 112 -7.73 -0.06 -10.99
C TRP A 112 -6.26 -0.25 -10.56
N LYS A 113 -5.59 0.86 -10.21
CA LYS A 113 -4.14 0.94 -9.96
C LYS A 113 -3.73 0.76 -8.49
N GLY A 114 -4.67 0.41 -7.62
CA GLY A 114 -4.44 0.31 -6.19
C GLY A 114 -4.96 1.52 -5.41
N LEU A 115 -4.88 1.40 -4.08
CA LEU A 115 -5.24 2.44 -3.12
C LEU A 115 -4.27 3.62 -3.20
#